data_AF-A0A3C0JQF2-F1
#
_entry.id   AF-A0A3C0JQF2-F1
#
_cell.length_a   1.000
_cell.length_b   1.000
_cell.length_c   1.000
_cell.angle_alpha   90.00
_cell.angle_beta   90.00
_cell.angle_gamma   90.00
#
_symmetry.space_group_name_H-M   'P 1'
#
loop_
_entity.id
_entity.type
_entity.pdbx_description
1 polymer ?
#
loop_
_entity_poly.entity_id
_entity_poly.type
_entity_poly.pdbx_seq_one_letter_code
_entity_poly.pdbx_strand_id
1 'polypeptide(L)'
;MRQFLDAGENPPRGVIITYYLKEAPEGEVTLKVCDSQGQLINTFTSTVPENQSGDVDQEPRLPAVSGINRFVWDMRYPDARKVAGDKTTEEITTGPTAPPGDYRLSLSVDGTEQTREFQIVKDPRVVASQADFDSQFDLHISIRDKLSETHDSINKLRNIRRQVEEWEQRAESHSSAEAVASAAIPLKEKLAAIENELVQVEHKGARDRLNLPVKLSRKMAEIVAVVASADFAPPKQAGEVFQDVSTSIEVQLKLLEDVVENDVFRFVSLVEELGIPAIIPSAAPPAES
;
A
#
# COMPACT_ATOMS: atom_id res chain seq x y z
N MET A 1 -28.38 2.05 5.44
CA MET A 1 -28.61 0.72 4.82
C MET A 1 -30.05 0.32 5.10
N ARG A 2 -30.86 -0.04 4.09
CA ARG A 2 -32.23 -0.53 4.31
C ARG A 2 -32.13 -1.96 4.85
N GLN A 3 -32.59 -2.18 6.09
CA GLN A 3 -32.67 -3.52 6.67
C GLN A 3 -34.06 -4.08 6.33
N PHE A 4 -34.08 -5.10 5.46
CA PHE A 4 -35.32 -5.77 5.09
C PHE A 4 -35.60 -6.85 6.12
N LEU A 5 -36.65 -6.67 6.93
CA LEU A 5 -37.04 -7.57 8.03
C LEU A 5 -37.50 -8.96 7.52
N ASP A 6 -37.82 -9.07 6.24
CA ASP A 6 -38.54 -10.21 5.65
C ASP A 6 -37.71 -10.98 4.60
N ALA A 7 -36.42 -10.68 4.46
CA ALA A 7 -35.51 -11.35 3.53
C ALA A 7 -34.38 -12.05 4.29
N GLY A 8 -34.03 -13.28 3.87
CA GLY A 8 -32.83 -13.94 4.36
C GLY A 8 -31.56 -13.17 3.97
N GLU A 9 -30.58 -13.15 4.85
CA GLU A 9 -29.29 -12.52 4.56
C GLU A 9 -28.43 -13.46 3.71
N ASN A 10 -27.84 -12.93 2.63
CA ASN A 10 -26.83 -13.67 1.89
C ASN A 10 -25.64 -13.96 2.82
N PRO A 11 -25.00 -15.14 2.69
CA PRO A 11 -23.80 -15.43 3.46
C PRO A 11 -22.73 -14.35 3.20
N PRO A 12 -21.88 -14.05 4.19
CA PRO A 12 -20.80 -13.08 4.00
C PRO A 12 -19.89 -13.56 2.87
N ARG A 13 -19.36 -12.62 2.09
CA ARG A 13 -18.40 -12.93 1.03
C ARG A 13 -17.07 -13.31 1.67
N GLY A 14 -16.56 -14.48 1.31
CA GLY A 14 -15.25 -14.96 1.75
C GLY A 14 -15.29 -16.29 2.49
N VAL A 15 -14.16 -16.63 3.10
CA VAL A 15 -13.95 -17.86 3.86
C VAL A 15 -14.35 -17.63 5.30
N ILE A 16 -15.39 -18.35 5.75
CA ILE A 16 -15.87 -18.30 7.12
C ILE A 16 -15.00 -19.23 7.98
N ILE A 17 -14.23 -18.65 8.88
CA ILE A 17 -13.41 -19.38 9.84
C ILE A 17 -14.15 -19.37 11.18
N THR A 18 -14.47 -20.56 11.69
CA THR A 18 -15.08 -20.74 13.00
C THR A 18 -14.11 -21.50 13.90
N TYR A 19 -13.86 -20.96 15.08
CA TYR A 19 -12.98 -21.56 16.08
C TYR A 19 -13.58 -21.43 17.47
N TYR A 20 -13.19 -22.36 18.34
CA TYR A 20 -13.64 -22.39 19.73
C TYR A 20 -12.46 -22.12 20.65
N LEU A 21 -12.63 -21.17 21.55
CA LEU A 21 -11.69 -20.88 22.63
C LEU A 21 -12.33 -21.32 23.94
N LYS A 22 -11.67 -22.21 24.69
CA LYS A 22 -12.21 -22.71 25.95
C LYS A 22 -12.36 -21.58 26.97
N GLU A 23 -11.37 -20.70 27.01
CA GLU A 23 -11.27 -19.53 27.88
C GLU A 23 -10.82 -18.34 27.00
N ALA A 24 -10.99 -17.11 27.48
CA ALA A 24 -10.46 -15.95 26.76
C ALA A 24 -8.92 -15.95 26.88
N PRO A 25 -8.19 -15.79 25.76
CA PRO A 25 -6.73 -15.84 25.78
C PRO A 25 -6.15 -14.62 26.48
N GLU A 26 -5.00 -14.80 27.14
CA GLU A 26 -4.27 -13.71 27.79
C GLU A 26 -3.40 -12.96 26.77
N GLY A 27 -2.94 -13.64 25.71
CA GLY A 27 -2.11 -13.08 24.65
C GLY A 27 -2.86 -12.72 23.36
N GLU A 28 -2.09 -12.25 22.38
CA GLU A 28 -2.58 -12.00 21.03
C GLU A 28 -2.97 -13.32 20.34
N VAL A 29 -4.14 -13.33 19.71
CA VAL A 29 -4.56 -14.37 18.77
C VAL A 29 -4.14 -13.93 17.37
N THR A 30 -3.49 -14.83 16.64
CA THR A 30 -3.03 -14.57 15.28
C THR A 30 -3.59 -15.61 14.33
N LEU A 31 -4.08 -15.18 13.17
CA LEU A 31 -4.48 -16.05 12.08
C LEU A 31 -3.63 -15.73 10.85
N LYS A 32 -2.84 -16.69 10.39
CA LYS A 32 -2.09 -16.61 9.14
C LYS A 32 -2.86 -17.32 8.04
N VAL A 33 -2.92 -16.70 6.87
CA VAL A 33 -3.44 -17.31 5.64
C VAL A 33 -2.30 -17.45 4.66
N CYS A 34 -2.07 -18.66 4.16
CA CYS A 34 -1.04 -18.96 3.16
C CYS A 34 -1.67 -19.61 1.93
N ASP A 35 -1.02 -19.43 0.78
CA ASP A 35 -1.36 -20.14 -0.45
C ASP A 35 -0.76 -21.56 -0.51
N SER A 36 -1.01 -22.25 -1.62
CA SER A 36 -0.53 -23.61 -1.89
C SER A 36 0.99 -23.74 -1.90
N GLN A 37 1.73 -22.66 -2.14
CA GLN A 37 3.20 -22.63 -2.11
C GLN A 37 3.75 -22.31 -0.71
N GLY A 38 2.87 -22.07 0.26
CA GLY A 38 3.24 -21.65 1.61
C GLY A 38 3.62 -20.18 1.71
N GLN A 39 3.39 -19.37 0.67
CA GLN A 39 3.58 -17.93 0.74
C GLN A 39 2.48 -17.33 1.62
N LEU A 40 2.89 -16.47 2.55
CA LEU A 40 1.98 -15.75 3.43
C LEU A 40 1.18 -14.74 2.60
N ILE A 41 -0.14 -14.86 2.63
CA ILE A 41 -1.09 -13.93 2.01
C ILE A 41 -1.38 -12.79 2.98
N ASN A 42 -1.89 -13.12 4.17
CA ASN A 42 -2.25 -12.12 5.17
C ASN A 42 -2.14 -12.67 6.59
N THR A 43 -1.98 -11.77 7.56
CA THR A 43 -1.99 -12.05 8.99
C THR A 43 -3.03 -11.18 9.67
N PHE A 44 -3.96 -11.80 10.36
CA PHE A 44 -4.96 -11.11 11.17
C PHE A 44 -4.63 -11.28 12.65
N THR A 45 -4.93 -10.25 13.44
CA THR A 45 -4.63 -10.22 14.88
C THR A 45 -5.86 -9.81 15.69
N SER A 46 -5.89 -10.22 16.97
CA SER A 46 -6.92 -9.76 17.92
C SER A 46 -6.64 -8.39 18.51
N THR A 47 -5.38 -7.93 18.49
CA THR A 47 -4.93 -6.65 19.04
C THR A 47 -4.56 -5.66 17.93
N VAL A 48 -4.60 -4.36 18.26
CA VAL A 48 -4.08 -3.32 17.36
C VAL A 48 -2.55 -3.35 17.41
N PRO A 49 -1.85 -3.57 16.29
CA PRO A 49 -0.40 -3.49 16.27
C PRO A 49 0.07 -2.07 16.65
N GLU A 50 1.10 -1.94 17.50
CA GLU A 50 1.59 -0.64 18.00
C GLU A 50 1.94 0.35 16.87
N ASN A 51 2.33 -0.17 15.70
CA ASN A 51 2.70 0.61 14.52
C ASN A 51 1.51 1.09 13.65
N GLN A 52 0.26 0.76 13.99
CA GLN A 52 -0.95 1.16 13.24
C GLN A 52 -1.74 2.29 13.95
N SER A 53 -1.03 3.19 14.64
CA SER A 53 -1.63 4.36 15.31
C SER A 53 -1.77 5.52 14.31
N GLY A 54 -2.83 5.51 13.49
CA GLY A 54 -3.12 6.53 12.49
C GLY A 54 -4.35 6.18 11.64
N ASP A 55 -4.74 7.06 10.72
CA ASP A 55 -5.89 6.96 9.79
C ASP A 55 -5.70 5.82 8.75
N VAL A 56 -5.48 4.61 9.26
CA VAL A 56 -5.33 3.37 8.51
C VAL A 56 -6.67 2.66 8.54
N ASP A 57 -7.20 2.28 7.39
CA ASP A 57 -8.38 1.41 7.29
C ASP A 57 -8.26 0.28 8.30
N GLN A 58 -9.18 0.22 9.27
CA GLN A 58 -9.09 -0.74 10.35
C GLN A 58 -9.21 -2.16 9.78
N GLU A 59 -8.07 -2.83 9.63
CA GLU A 59 -8.02 -4.25 9.26
C GLU A 59 -8.93 -5.05 10.19
N PRO A 60 -9.69 -6.01 9.66
CA PRO A 60 -10.64 -6.77 10.45
C PRO A 60 -9.90 -7.53 11.55
N ARG A 61 -10.36 -7.35 12.80
CA ARG A 61 -9.75 -7.97 13.98
C ARG A 61 -10.33 -9.34 14.25
N LEU A 62 -9.48 -10.24 14.76
CA LEU A 62 -9.91 -11.55 15.21
C LEU A 62 -10.67 -11.43 16.54
N PRO A 63 -11.90 -11.97 16.65
CA PRO A 63 -12.57 -12.06 17.93
C PRO A 63 -11.83 -13.05 18.85
N ALA A 64 -11.49 -12.60 20.06
CA ALA A 64 -10.73 -13.40 21.02
C ALA A 64 -11.50 -13.53 22.34
N VAL A 65 -12.76 -14.00 22.27
CA VAL A 65 -13.59 -14.22 23.46
C VAL A 65 -13.74 -15.70 23.77
N SER A 66 -14.00 -16.04 25.02
CA SER A 66 -14.34 -17.41 25.42
C SER A 66 -15.59 -17.88 24.65
N GLY A 67 -15.55 -19.11 24.12
CA GLY A 67 -16.63 -19.70 23.35
C GLY A 67 -16.36 -19.75 21.84
N ILE A 68 -17.43 -19.72 21.05
CA ILE A 68 -17.36 -19.79 19.59
C ILE A 68 -17.08 -18.40 19.03
N ASN A 69 -16.04 -18.31 18.22
CA ASN A 69 -15.61 -17.12 17.50
C ASN A 69 -15.74 -17.35 16.00
N ARG A 70 -16.06 -16.28 15.27
CA ARG A 70 -16.22 -16.34 13.81
C ARG A 70 -15.49 -15.17 13.18
N PHE A 71 -14.66 -15.48 12.21
CA PHE A 71 -13.94 -14.52 11.38
C PHE A 71 -14.24 -14.79 9.91
N VAL A 72 -14.27 -13.74 9.09
CA VAL A 72 -14.46 -13.88 7.64
C VAL A 72 -13.26 -13.26 6.96
N TRP A 73 -12.46 -14.09 6.29
CA TRP A 73 -11.45 -13.61 5.36
C TRP A 73 -12.10 -13.37 4.01
N ASP A 74 -12.01 -12.15 3.49
CA ASP A 74 -12.60 -11.73 2.22
C ASP A 74 -11.91 -12.32 0.97
N MET A 75 -10.92 -13.20 1.17
CA MET A 75 -10.10 -13.85 0.14
C MET A 75 -9.16 -12.89 -0.59
N ARG A 76 -8.92 -11.68 -0.07
CA ARG A 76 -8.00 -10.74 -0.73
C ARG A 76 -6.57 -10.90 -0.26
N TYR A 77 -5.67 -10.76 -1.23
CA TYR A 77 -4.27 -10.44 -0.98
C TYR A 77 -4.17 -8.98 -0.50
N PRO A 78 -3.07 -8.58 0.16
CA PRO A 78 -2.88 -7.22 0.64
C PRO A 78 -3.00 -6.19 -0.48
N ASP A 79 -3.54 -5.04 -0.12
CA ASP A 79 -3.62 -3.86 -0.98
C ASP A 79 -2.23 -3.34 -1.35
N ALA A 80 -2.16 -2.54 -2.40
CA ALA A 80 -0.95 -1.80 -2.70
C ALA A 80 -0.66 -0.80 -1.56
N ARG A 81 0.63 -0.59 -1.26
CA ARG A 81 1.06 0.36 -0.22
C ARG A 81 0.56 1.77 -0.56
N LYS A 82 0.18 2.56 0.43
CA LYS A 82 -0.41 3.90 0.23
C LYS A 82 0.66 5.00 0.20
N VAL A 83 0.34 6.12 -0.45
CA VAL A 83 1.08 7.38 -0.32
C VAL A 83 0.38 8.24 0.72
N ALA A 84 1.09 8.67 1.76
CA ALA A 84 0.49 9.48 2.83
C ALA A 84 -0.08 10.79 2.25
N GLY A 85 -1.39 11.03 2.43
CA GLY A 85 -2.08 12.23 1.94
C GLY A 85 -2.45 12.23 0.46
N ASP A 86 -2.23 11.13 -0.29
CA ASP A 86 -2.71 11.02 -1.68
C ASP A 86 -4.16 10.48 -1.76
N LYS A 87 -5.10 11.41 -1.91
CA LYS A 87 -6.53 11.08 -2.05
C LYS A 87 -6.91 10.54 -3.44
N THR A 88 -5.99 10.52 -4.41
CA THR A 88 -6.32 10.11 -5.78
C THR A 88 -6.35 8.59 -5.95
N THR A 89 -5.58 7.86 -5.15
CA THR A 89 -5.45 6.40 -5.26
C THR A 89 -5.98 5.63 -4.07
N GLU A 90 -6.25 6.28 -2.92
CA GLU A 90 -6.76 5.68 -1.68
C GLU A 90 -7.90 4.66 -1.86
N GLU A 91 -8.86 4.92 -2.76
CA GLU A 91 -10.03 4.06 -2.97
C GLU A 91 -9.81 2.92 -3.99
N ILE A 92 -8.65 2.86 -4.66
CA ILE A 92 -8.42 1.94 -5.79
C ILE A 92 -7.09 1.17 -5.72
N THR A 93 -6.51 1.03 -4.52
CA THR A 93 -5.32 0.22 -4.27
C THR A 93 -5.64 -1.24 -3.91
N THR A 94 -6.89 -1.69 -4.10
CA THR A 94 -7.36 -2.99 -3.61
C THR A 94 -6.59 -4.18 -4.21
N GLY A 95 -6.14 -5.06 -3.33
CA GLY A 95 -5.41 -6.28 -3.68
C GLY A 95 -6.28 -7.31 -4.41
N PRO A 96 -5.65 -8.21 -5.19
CA PRO A 96 -6.38 -9.23 -5.93
C PRO A 96 -7.08 -10.23 -5.01
N THR A 97 -8.19 -10.78 -5.50
CA THR A 97 -8.83 -11.93 -4.87
C THR A 97 -7.99 -13.19 -5.15
N ALA A 98 -7.91 -14.06 -4.16
CA ALA A 98 -7.22 -15.34 -4.25
C ALA A 98 -7.87 -16.23 -5.33
N PRO A 99 -7.08 -16.80 -6.27
CA PRO A 99 -7.61 -17.66 -7.32
C PRO A 99 -8.15 -18.98 -6.72
N PRO A 100 -9.03 -19.71 -7.43
CA PRO A 100 -9.41 -21.06 -7.05
C PRO A 100 -8.17 -21.94 -6.86
N GLY A 101 -8.10 -22.68 -5.75
CA GLY A 101 -6.90 -23.44 -5.38
C GLY A 101 -6.89 -23.88 -3.93
N ASP A 102 -5.79 -24.50 -3.53
CA ASP A 102 -5.55 -24.97 -2.16
C ASP A 102 -4.88 -23.89 -1.31
N TYR A 103 -5.33 -23.77 -0.06
CA TYR A 103 -4.89 -22.77 0.90
C TYR A 103 -4.76 -23.36 2.29
N ARG A 104 -4.00 -22.67 3.13
CA ARG A 104 -3.76 -23.07 4.51
C ARG A 104 -4.00 -21.91 5.47
N LEU A 105 -4.71 -22.20 6.55
CA LEU A 105 -4.91 -21.31 7.68
C LEU A 105 -4.12 -21.83 8.87
N SER A 106 -3.47 -20.94 9.61
CA SER A 106 -2.82 -21.26 10.88
C SER A 106 -3.28 -20.30 11.97
N LEU A 107 -3.99 -20.82 12.97
CA LEU A 107 -4.46 -20.07 14.13
C LEU A 107 -3.49 -20.30 15.30
N SER A 108 -2.90 -19.24 15.82
CA SER A 108 -2.03 -19.25 17.00
C SER A 108 -2.74 -18.58 18.17
N VAL A 109 -2.81 -19.28 19.31
CA VAL A 109 -3.42 -18.82 20.57
C VAL A 109 -2.52 -19.23 21.73
N ASP A 110 -2.05 -18.27 22.53
CA ASP A 110 -1.20 -18.50 23.71
C ASP A 110 -0.04 -19.49 23.47
N GLY A 111 0.63 -19.36 22.31
CA GLY A 111 1.76 -20.21 21.91
C GLY A 111 1.39 -21.59 21.34
N THR A 112 0.11 -21.93 21.24
CA THR A 112 -0.38 -23.15 20.56
C THR A 112 -0.86 -22.81 19.15
N GLU A 113 -0.35 -23.54 18.16
CA GLU A 113 -0.71 -23.36 16.76
C GLU A 113 -1.60 -24.51 16.24
N GLN A 114 -2.67 -24.17 15.52
CA GLN A 114 -3.52 -25.12 14.82
C GLN A 114 -3.64 -24.75 13.35
N THR A 115 -3.31 -25.72 12.50
CA THR A 115 -3.34 -25.54 11.04
C THR A 115 -4.51 -26.30 10.41
N ARG A 116 -5.14 -25.70 9.41
CA ARG A 116 -6.18 -26.32 8.58
C ARG A 116 -5.95 -25.99 7.11
N GLU A 117 -6.15 -26.98 6.26
CA GLU A 117 -6.13 -26.83 4.81
C GLU A 117 -7.57 -26.75 4.29
N PHE A 118 -7.77 -25.96 3.26
CA PHE A 118 -9.06 -25.77 2.62
C PHE A 118 -8.87 -25.41 1.14
N GLN A 119 -9.93 -25.59 0.36
CA GLN A 119 -9.91 -25.30 -1.07
C GLN A 119 -10.89 -24.18 -1.39
N ILE A 120 -10.45 -23.18 -2.13
CA ILE A 120 -11.33 -22.22 -2.80
C ILE A 120 -11.71 -22.83 -4.15
N VAL A 121 -13.00 -23.03 -4.38
CA VAL A 121 -13.53 -23.61 -5.62
C VAL A 121 -14.09 -22.52 -6.52
N LYS A 122 -13.88 -22.66 -7.84
CA LYS A 122 -14.48 -21.74 -8.81
C LYS A 122 -16.00 -21.87 -8.83
N ASP A 123 -16.70 -20.79 -9.19
CA ASP A 123 -18.13 -20.89 -9.47
C ASP A 123 -18.34 -21.87 -10.65
N PRO A 124 -19.15 -22.94 -10.48
CA PRO A 124 -19.38 -23.93 -11.52
C PRO A 124 -20.03 -23.36 -12.80
N ARG A 125 -20.62 -22.17 -12.73
CA ARG A 125 -21.22 -21.47 -13.87
C ARG A 125 -20.18 -20.73 -14.72
N VAL A 126 -18.99 -20.51 -14.17
CA VAL A 126 -17.90 -19.82 -14.86
C VAL A 126 -17.14 -20.82 -15.75
N VAL A 127 -17.14 -20.52 -17.05
CA VAL A 127 -16.49 -21.34 -18.08
C VAL A 127 -14.97 -21.16 -18.13
N ALA A 128 -14.43 -20.15 -17.44
CA ALA A 128 -13.00 -19.90 -17.36
C ALA A 128 -12.23 -21.12 -16.85
N SER A 129 -11.05 -21.32 -17.44
CA SER A 129 -10.08 -22.32 -17.04
C SER A 129 -9.28 -21.86 -15.83
N GLN A 130 -8.56 -22.77 -15.17
CA GLN A 130 -7.65 -22.40 -14.09
C GLN A 130 -6.57 -21.41 -14.58
N ALA A 131 -6.04 -21.62 -15.79
CA ALA A 131 -5.03 -20.73 -16.38
C ALA A 131 -5.56 -19.30 -16.60
N ASP A 132 -6.85 -19.14 -16.85
CA ASP A 132 -7.47 -17.82 -16.97
C ASP A 132 -7.45 -17.09 -15.62
N PHE A 133 -7.83 -17.76 -14.53
CA PHE A 133 -7.75 -17.21 -13.17
C PHE A 133 -6.30 -16.88 -12.76
N ASP A 134 -5.38 -17.80 -13.02
CA ASP A 134 -3.96 -17.62 -12.69
C ASP A 134 -3.40 -16.40 -13.45
N SER A 135 -3.68 -16.28 -14.76
CA SER A 135 -3.22 -15.14 -15.56
C SER A 135 -3.81 -13.79 -15.13
N GLN A 136 -5.07 -13.78 -14.67
CA GLN A 136 -5.71 -12.59 -14.13
C GLN A 136 -5.04 -12.19 -12.81
N PHE A 137 -4.84 -13.16 -11.92
CA PHE A 137 -4.19 -12.97 -10.64
C PHE A 137 -2.76 -12.45 -10.81
N ASP A 138 -1.97 -13.07 -11.69
CA ASP A 138 -0.58 -12.70 -11.97
C ASP A 138 -0.46 -11.25 -12.46
N LEU A 139 -1.34 -10.83 -13.39
CA LEU A 139 -1.35 -9.47 -13.88
C LEU A 139 -1.75 -8.47 -12.78
N HIS A 140 -2.76 -8.80 -11.98
CA HIS A 140 -3.20 -7.93 -10.88
C HIS A 140 -2.13 -7.81 -9.79
N ILE A 141 -1.47 -8.92 -9.42
CA ILE A 141 -0.31 -8.89 -8.52
C ILE A 141 0.80 -7.99 -9.08
N SER A 142 1.11 -8.12 -10.37
CA SER A 142 2.13 -7.28 -11.02
C SER A 142 1.77 -5.79 -10.98
N ILE A 143 0.49 -5.45 -11.19
CA ILE A 143 -0.03 -4.07 -11.05
C ILE A 143 0.10 -3.58 -9.61
N ARG A 144 -0.33 -4.38 -8.62
CA ARG A 144 -0.23 -4.05 -7.19
C ARG A 144 1.23 -3.77 -6.80
N ASP A 145 2.15 -4.61 -7.24
CA ASP A 145 3.56 -4.51 -6.87
C ASP A 145 4.22 -3.27 -7.47
N LYS A 146 3.99 -3.02 -8.76
CA LYS A 146 4.50 -1.79 -9.40
C LYS A 146 3.88 -0.52 -8.81
N LEU A 147 2.60 -0.56 -8.44
CA LEU A 147 1.95 0.56 -7.75
C LEU A 147 2.56 0.80 -6.36
N SER A 148 2.82 -0.27 -5.61
CA SER A 148 3.44 -0.19 -4.27
C SER A 148 4.87 0.34 -4.34
N GLU A 149 5.66 -0.12 -5.31
CA GLU A 149 7.02 0.38 -5.59
C GLU A 149 7.01 1.89 -5.93
N THR A 150 6.04 2.30 -6.75
CA THR A 150 5.83 3.71 -7.10
C THR A 150 5.51 4.54 -5.86
N HIS A 151 4.61 4.04 -5.01
CA HIS A 151 4.17 4.72 -3.81
C HIS A 151 5.28 4.84 -2.76
N ASP A 152 6.06 3.78 -2.56
CA ASP A 152 7.25 3.83 -1.70
C ASP A 152 8.26 4.86 -2.19
N SER A 153 8.45 4.95 -3.50
CA SER A 153 9.37 5.91 -4.10
C SER A 153 8.91 7.35 -3.90
N ILE A 154 7.61 7.62 -4.01
CA ILE A 154 7.02 8.92 -3.67
C ILE A 154 7.21 9.22 -2.17
N ASN A 155 6.93 8.26 -1.29
CA ASN A 155 7.10 8.44 0.15
C ASN A 155 8.58 8.73 0.51
N LYS A 156 9.52 8.01 -0.10
CA LYS A 156 10.97 8.26 0.04
C LYS A 156 11.35 9.65 -0.45
N LEU A 157 10.86 10.07 -1.62
CA LEU A 157 11.08 11.40 -2.18
C LEU A 157 10.57 12.49 -1.24
N ARG A 158 9.35 12.38 -0.73
CA ARG A 158 8.76 13.34 0.22
C ARG A 158 9.57 13.42 1.52
N ASN A 159 10.04 12.28 2.01
CA ASN A 159 10.90 12.21 3.19
C ASN A 159 12.22 12.95 2.96
N ILE A 160 12.87 12.77 1.81
CA ILE A 160 14.09 13.49 1.44
C ILE A 160 13.81 14.99 1.36
N ARG A 161 12.73 15.40 0.69
CA ARG A 161 12.38 16.83 0.55
C ARG A 161 12.19 17.49 1.92
N ARG A 162 11.46 16.84 2.84
CA ARG A 162 11.30 17.31 4.21
C ARG A 162 12.64 17.45 4.92
N GLN A 163 13.54 16.46 4.82
CA GLN A 163 14.86 16.54 5.45
C GLN A 163 15.70 17.70 4.90
N VAL A 164 15.63 17.97 3.60
CA VAL A 164 16.30 19.12 2.96
C VAL A 164 15.75 20.44 3.52
N GLU A 165 14.42 20.57 3.62
CA GLU A 165 13.77 21.74 4.21
C GLU A 165 14.15 21.95 5.69
N GLU A 166 14.25 20.88 6.47
CA GLU A 166 14.73 20.94 7.84
C GLU A 166 16.20 21.40 7.94
N TRP A 167 17.06 20.98 7.02
CA TRP A 167 18.44 21.44 6.96
C TRP A 167 18.56 22.92 6.56
N GLU A 168 17.71 23.40 5.64
CA GLU A 168 17.61 24.83 5.35
C GLU A 168 17.18 25.61 6.61
N GLN A 169 16.16 25.15 7.33
CA GLN A 169 15.71 25.79 8.57
C GLN A 169 16.82 25.83 9.63
N ARG A 170 17.59 24.74 9.80
CA ARG A 170 18.74 24.71 10.71
C ARG A 170 19.83 25.71 10.30
N ALA A 171 19.99 25.95 9.01
CA ALA A 171 20.99 26.86 8.47
C ALA A 171 20.57 28.34 8.50
N GLU A 172 19.31 28.69 8.77
CA GLU A 172 18.80 30.09 8.72
C GLU A 172 19.61 31.08 9.57
N SER A 173 20.09 30.64 10.74
CA SER A 173 20.93 31.45 11.64
C SER A 173 22.44 31.25 11.45
N HIS A 174 22.84 30.44 10.46
CA HIS A 174 24.24 30.16 10.14
C HIS A 174 24.77 31.15 9.10
N SER A 175 26.07 31.43 9.13
CA SER A 175 26.72 32.29 8.12
C SER A 175 26.64 31.74 6.68
N SER A 176 26.26 30.46 6.54
CA SER A 176 26.21 29.73 5.28
C SER A 176 24.77 29.48 4.79
N ALA A 177 23.77 30.16 5.37
CA ALA A 177 22.36 30.00 5.04
C ALA A 177 22.09 30.08 3.53
N GLU A 178 22.67 31.09 2.87
CA GLU A 178 22.49 31.32 1.43
C GLU A 178 23.06 30.18 0.58
N ALA A 179 24.19 29.60 0.98
CA ALA A 179 24.83 28.48 0.28
C ALA A 179 23.97 27.20 0.40
N VAL A 180 23.43 26.92 1.59
CA VAL A 180 22.53 25.78 1.82
C VAL A 180 21.24 25.94 1.01
N ALA A 181 20.59 27.11 1.09
CA ALA A 181 19.37 27.38 0.34
C ALA A 181 19.59 27.26 -1.19
N SER A 182 20.70 27.81 -1.69
CA SER A 182 21.06 27.75 -3.12
C SER A 182 21.28 26.31 -3.61
N ALA A 183 21.82 25.42 -2.76
CA ALA A 183 21.97 24.00 -3.09
C ALA A 183 20.65 23.21 -2.94
N ALA A 184 19.80 23.58 -1.99
CA ALA A 184 18.52 22.93 -1.74
C ALA A 184 17.48 23.19 -2.85
N ILE A 185 17.42 24.41 -3.40
CA ILE A 185 16.46 24.79 -4.46
C ILE A 185 16.47 23.79 -5.64
N PRO A 186 17.59 23.57 -6.36
CA PRO A 186 17.58 22.68 -7.53
C PRO A 186 17.30 21.22 -7.16
N LEU A 187 17.70 20.77 -5.97
CA LEU A 187 17.37 19.43 -5.48
C LEU A 187 15.86 19.28 -5.28
N LYS A 188 15.22 20.23 -4.57
CA LYS A 188 13.77 20.21 -4.35
C LYS A 188 13.00 20.31 -5.66
N GLU A 189 13.46 21.12 -6.62
CA GLU A 189 12.84 21.24 -7.94
C GLU A 189 12.90 19.92 -8.73
N LYS A 190 14.05 19.23 -8.74
CA LYS A 190 14.19 17.91 -9.36
C LYS A 190 13.27 16.87 -8.73
N LEU A 191 13.22 16.82 -7.40
CA LEU A 191 12.30 15.93 -6.67
C LEU A 191 10.84 16.26 -6.99
N ALA A 192 10.45 17.53 -7.00
CA ALA A 192 9.09 17.95 -7.34
C ALA A 192 8.70 17.60 -8.78
N ALA A 193 9.62 17.72 -9.74
CA ALA A 193 9.37 17.35 -11.13
C ALA A 193 9.05 15.85 -11.27
N ILE A 194 9.80 14.99 -10.57
CA ILE A 194 9.56 13.54 -10.54
C ILE A 194 8.22 13.23 -9.87
N GLU A 195 7.97 13.83 -8.70
CA GLU A 195 6.71 13.63 -7.97
C GLU A 195 5.49 14.00 -8.82
N ASN A 196 5.56 15.14 -9.51
CA ASN A 196 4.48 15.63 -10.36
C ASN A 196 4.18 14.72 -11.55
N GLU A 197 5.10 13.88 -12.00
CA GLU A 197 4.82 12.88 -13.05
C GLU A 197 4.20 11.60 -12.47
N LEU A 198 4.60 11.23 -11.25
CA LEU A 198 4.10 10.03 -10.58
C LEU A 198 2.71 10.22 -9.97
N VAL A 199 2.46 11.34 -9.28
CA VAL A 199 1.23 11.62 -8.53
C VAL A 199 0.72 13.03 -8.78
N GLN A 200 -0.60 13.23 -8.69
CA GLN A 200 -1.23 14.53 -8.87
C GLN A 200 -1.29 15.30 -7.54
N VAL A 201 -0.23 16.08 -7.25
CA VAL A 201 -0.09 16.80 -5.97
C VAL A 201 -1.11 17.93 -5.76
N GLU A 202 -1.70 18.47 -6.83
CA GLU A 202 -2.65 19.58 -6.75
C GLU A 202 -4.09 19.13 -6.42
N HIS A 203 -4.33 17.83 -6.32
CA HIS A 203 -5.67 17.29 -6.10
C HIS A 203 -6.18 17.62 -4.68
N LYS A 204 -7.22 18.45 -4.57
CA LYS A 204 -7.84 18.82 -3.28
C LYS A 204 -9.22 18.21 -3.08
N GLY A 205 -9.88 17.71 -4.13
CA GLY A 205 -11.10 16.91 -4.01
C GLY A 205 -11.78 16.54 -5.33
N ALA A 206 -12.97 15.95 -5.23
CA ALA A 206 -13.67 15.31 -6.36
C ALA A 206 -13.90 16.22 -7.59
N ARG A 207 -14.01 17.55 -7.41
CA ARG A 207 -14.19 18.50 -8.52
C ARG A 207 -12.92 18.70 -9.36
N ASP A 208 -11.75 18.45 -8.80
CA ASP A 208 -10.47 18.60 -9.51
C ASP A 208 -10.19 17.41 -10.44
N ARG A 209 -10.89 16.28 -10.26
CA ARG A 209 -10.76 15.07 -11.11
C ARG A 209 -11.05 15.34 -12.59
N LEU A 210 -11.83 16.38 -12.89
CA LEU A 210 -12.22 16.74 -14.26
C LEU A 210 -11.25 17.75 -14.92
N ASN A 211 -10.41 18.42 -14.13
CA ASN A 211 -9.58 19.53 -14.61
C ASN A 211 -8.08 19.22 -14.58
N LEU A 212 -7.64 18.29 -13.74
CA LEU A 212 -6.22 17.95 -13.60
C LEU A 212 -5.87 16.70 -14.42
N PRO A 213 -4.68 16.66 -15.05
CA PRO A 213 -4.24 15.48 -15.79
C PRO A 213 -4.02 14.30 -14.86
N VAL A 214 -4.40 13.10 -15.34
CA VAL A 214 -4.14 11.83 -14.65
C VAL A 214 -2.66 11.48 -14.74
N LYS A 215 -2.03 11.24 -13.58
CA LYS A 215 -0.62 10.89 -13.44
C LYS A 215 -0.38 9.38 -13.35
N LEU A 216 0.88 8.95 -13.41
CA LEU A 216 1.25 7.56 -13.68
C LEU A 216 0.71 6.56 -12.63
N SER A 217 0.76 6.90 -11.34
CA SER A 217 0.20 6.05 -10.28
C SER A 217 -1.30 5.81 -10.46
N ARG A 218 -2.08 6.88 -10.71
CA ARG A 218 -3.52 6.76 -10.95
C ARG A 218 -3.84 5.95 -12.21
N LYS A 219 -3.07 6.14 -13.30
CA LYS A 219 -3.22 5.31 -14.52
C LYS A 219 -3.01 3.83 -14.23
N MET A 220 -1.97 3.49 -13.47
CA MET A 220 -1.66 2.11 -13.06
C MET A 220 -2.81 1.52 -12.25
N ALA A 221 -3.30 2.26 -11.25
CA ALA A 221 -4.37 1.80 -10.38
C ALA A 221 -5.72 1.61 -11.13
N GLU A 222 -5.99 2.38 -12.18
CA GLU A 222 -7.20 2.21 -13.00
C GLU A 222 -7.23 0.92 -13.82
N ILE A 223 -6.07 0.31 -14.10
CA ILE A 223 -5.99 -0.98 -14.80
C ILE A 223 -6.64 -2.08 -13.96
N VAL A 224 -6.58 -1.99 -12.63
CA VAL A 224 -7.18 -2.95 -11.69
C VAL A 224 -8.66 -3.17 -11.97
N ALA A 225 -9.42 -2.10 -12.20
CA ALA A 225 -10.86 -2.20 -12.44
C ALA A 225 -11.19 -2.94 -13.75
N VAL A 226 -10.31 -2.87 -14.75
CA VAL A 226 -10.44 -3.59 -16.02
C VAL A 226 -10.11 -5.07 -15.83
N VAL A 227 -8.99 -5.36 -15.17
CA VAL A 227 -8.52 -6.73 -14.92
C VAL A 227 -9.50 -7.49 -14.03
N ALA A 228 -10.00 -6.86 -12.97
CA ALA A 228 -10.90 -7.48 -11.99
C ALA A 228 -12.39 -7.49 -12.40
N SER A 229 -12.72 -7.11 -13.64
CA SER A 229 -14.12 -6.90 -14.06
C SER A 229 -14.91 -8.19 -14.30
N ALA A 230 -14.25 -9.32 -14.52
CA ALA A 230 -14.87 -10.62 -14.78
C ALA A 230 -13.97 -11.78 -14.34
N ASP A 231 -14.55 -12.95 -14.07
CA ASP A 231 -13.81 -14.19 -13.80
C ASP A 231 -13.29 -14.79 -15.13
N PHE A 232 -12.29 -14.17 -15.74
CA PHE A 232 -11.69 -14.58 -17.01
C PHE A 232 -10.27 -14.05 -17.20
N ALA A 233 -9.56 -14.56 -18.20
CA ALA A 233 -8.24 -14.06 -18.56
C ALA A 233 -8.28 -12.56 -18.86
N PRO A 234 -7.24 -11.80 -18.46
CA PRO A 234 -7.21 -10.37 -18.65
C PRO A 234 -7.18 -10.02 -20.15
N PRO A 235 -7.84 -8.93 -20.58
CA PRO A 235 -7.74 -8.46 -21.95
C PRO A 235 -6.28 -8.17 -22.33
N LYS A 236 -5.87 -8.50 -23.55
CA LYS A 236 -4.51 -8.24 -24.05
C LYS A 236 -4.09 -6.78 -23.87
N GLN A 237 -5.02 -5.86 -24.10
CA GLN A 237 -4.82 -4.42 -23.97
C GLN A 237 -4.50 -4.00 -22.53
N ALA A 238 -5.03 -4.70 -21.53
CA ALA A 238 -4.70 -4.41 -20.13
C ALA A 238 -3.21 -4.72 -19.85
N GLY A 239 -2.69 -5.82 -20.40
CA GLY A 239 -1.27 -6.16 -20.32
C GLY A 239 -0.37 -5.17 -21.08
N GLU A 240 -0.78 -4.72 -22.27
CA GLU A 240 -0.04 -3.72 -23.05
C GLU A 240 0.02 -2.36 -22.33
N VAL A 241 -1.12 -1.87 -21.83
CA VAL A 241 -1.17 -0.63 -21.05
C VAL A 241 -0.36 -0.74 -19.76
N PHE A 242 -0.41 -1.89 -19.07
CA PHE A 242 0.44 -2.13 -17.90
C PHE A 242 1.92 -1.99 -18.23
N GLN A 243 2.38 -2.55 -19.36
CA GLN A 243 3.79 -2.44 -19.78
C GLN A 243 4.18 -1.00 -20.12
N ASP A 244 3.33 -0.27 -20.85
CA ASP A 244 3.59 1.13 -21.23
C ASP A 244 3.69 2.05 -20.01
N VAL A 245 2.74 1.92 -19.07
CA VAL A 245 2.73 2.71 -17.83
C VAL A 245 3.90 2.31 -16.93
N SER A 246 4.19 1.01 -16.79
CA SER A 246 5.34 0.52 -16.03
C SER A 246 6.66 1.08 -16.56
N THR A 247 6.83 1.11 -17.88
CA THR A 247 8.03 1.67 -18.52
C THR A 247 8.15 3.17 -18.23
N SER A 248 7.04 3.90 -18.26
CA SER A 248 7.03 5.33 -17.94
C SER A 248 7.36 5.62 -16.47
N ILE A 249 6.87 4.77 -15.55
CA ILE A 249 7.21 4.82 -14.12
C ILE A 249 8.69 4.54 -13.93
N GLU A 250 9.23 3.50 -14.57
CA GLU A 250 10.63 3.09 -14.47
C GLU A 250 11.61 4.22 -14.84
N VAL A 251 11.26 5.04 -15.83
CA VAL A 251 12.03 6.25 -16.16
C VAL A 251 12.11 7.20 -14.97
N GLN A 252 10.99 7.47 -14.30
CA GLN A 252 10.95 8.35 -13.13
C GLN A 252 11.67 7.76 -11.92
N LEU A 253 11.57 6.45 -11.71
CA LEU A 253 12.29 5.77 -10.61
C LEU A 253 13.80 5.84 -10.80
N LYS A 254 14.29 5.65 -12.02
CA LYS A 254 15.72 5.82 -12.34
C LYS A 254 16.20 7.26 -12.18
N LEU A 255 15.38 8.24 -12.55
CA LEU A 255 15.70 9.65 -12.29
C LEU A 255 15.77 9.94 -10.78
N LEU A 256 14.88 9.35 -9.98
CA LEU A 256 14.93 9.49 -8.52
C LEU A 256 16.18 8.84 -7.93
N GLU A 257 16.56 7.65 -8.41
CA GLU A 257 17.78 6.98 -8.00
C GLU A 257 19.02 7.84 -8.29
N ASP A 258 19.13 8.40 -9.49
CA ASP A 258 20.21 9.33 -9.87
C ASP A 258 20.25 10.57 -8.97
N VAL A 259 19.10 11.18 -8.67
CA VAL A 259 19.00 12.33 -7.76
C VAL A 259 19.45 11.95 -6.34
N VAL A 260 19.11 10.76 -5.87
CA VAL A 260 19.53 10.27 -4.54
C VAL A 260 21.05 10.02 -4.50
N GLU A 261 21.59 9.35 -5.51
CA GLU A 261 23.01 9.00 -5.55
C GLU A 261 23.90 10.22 -5.74
N ASN A 262 23.46 11.20 -6.54
CA ASN A 262 24.29 12.34 -6.93
C ASN A 262 23.91 13.63 -6.20
N ASP A 263 22.67 14.10 -6.34
CA ASP A 263 22.29 15.42 -5.83
C ASP A 263 22.10 15.43 -4.30
N VAL A 264 21.47 14.40 -3.73
CA VAL A 264 21.33 14.28 -2.26
C VAL A 264 22.70 14.07 -1.62
N PHE A 265 23.56 13.23 -2.20
CA PHE A 265 24.93 13.04 -1.71
C PHE A 265 25.73 14.35 -1.70
N ARG A 266 25.65 15.14 -2.78
CA ARG A 266 26.29 16.45 -2.85
C ARG A 266 25.74 17.42 -1.81
N PHE A 267 24.42 17.46 -1.62
CA PHE A 267 23.81 18.31 -0.61
C PHE A 267 24.27 17.94 0.80
N VAL A 268 24.25 16.64 1.15
CA VAL A 268 24.75 16.16 2.45
C VAL A 268 26.22 16.53 2.65
N SER A 269 27.06 16.29 1.66
CA SER A 269 28.49 16.64 1.72
C SER A 269 28.72 18.13 1.94
N LEU A 270 27.94 18.98 1.27
CA LEU A 270 28.00 20.44 1.44
C LEU A 270 27.59 20.85 2.86
N VAL A 271 26.50 20.30 3.38
CA VAL A 271 26.01 20.61 4.73
C VAL A 271 27.04 20.21 5.80
N GLU A 272 27.70 19.07 5.62
CA GLU A 272 28.80 18.61 6.48
C GLU A 272 30.03 19.54 6.39
N GLU A 273 30.46 19.91 5.18
CA GLU A 273 31.60 20.81 4.95
C GLU A 273 31.36 22.21 5.55
N LEU A 274 30.13 22.71 5.47
CA LEU A 274 29.72 23.99 6.04
C LEU A 274 29.52 23.93 7.56
N GLY A 275 29.62 22.76 8.17
CA GLY A 275 29.52 22.58 9.62
C GLY A 275 28.15 22.88 10.20
N ILE A 276 27.07 22.70 9.42
CA ILE A 276 25.71 22.95 9.90
C ILE A 276 25.39 21.93 11.01
N PRO A 277 24.93 22.37 12.20
CA PRO A 277 24.63 21.45 13.29
C PRO A 277 23.51 20.46 12.93
N ALA A 278 23.77 19.16 13.09
CA ALA A 278 22.77 18.12 12.85
C ALA A 278 21.57 18.19 13.79
N ILE A 279 21.76 18.75 14.99
CA ILE A 279 20.72 18.94 16.00
C ILE A 279 20.85 20.37 16.52
N ILE A 280 19.75 21.11 16.45
CA ILE A 280 19.62 22.43 17.06
C ILE A 280 18.63 22.37 18.22
N PRO A 281 18.92 23.01 19.37
CA PRO A 281 17.92 23.21 20.41
C PRO A 281 16.83 24.14 19.88
N SER A 282 15.58 23.65 19.80
CA SER A 282 14.42 24.48 19.42
C SER A 282 13.34 24.43 20.49
N ALA A 283 12.75 25.58 20.79
CA ALA A 283 11.60 25.72 21.67
C ALA A 283 10.26 25.58 20.94
N ALA A 284 10.27 25.45 19.61
CA ALA A 284 9.06 25.27 18.81
C ALA A 284 8.61 23.80 18.79
N PRO A 285 7.30 23.51 18.93
CA PRO A 285 6.80 22.15 18.75
C PRO A 285 7.07 21.66 17.32
N PRO A 286 7.26 20.35 17.11
CA PRO A 286 7.48 19.79 15.78
C PRO A 286 6.31 20.12 14.85
N ALA A 287 6.61 20.49 13.60
CA ALA A 287 5.58 20.77 12.60
C ALA A 287 4.80 19.48 12.31
N GLU A 288 3.47 19.51 12.50
CA GLU A 288 2.59 18.41 12.12
C GLU A 288 2.55 18.29 10.59
N SER A 289 2.83 17.08 10.10
CA SER A 289 2.89 16.69 8.68
C SER A 289 1.52 16.52 8.05
#